data_AF-A0A920JVV1-F1
#
_entry.id   AF-A0A920JVV1-F1
#
_cell.length_a   1.000
_cell.length_b   1.000
_cell.length_c   1.000
_cell.angle_alpha   90.00
_cell.angle_beta   90.00
_cell.angle_gamma   90.00
#
_symmetry.space_group_name_H-M   'P 1'
#
loop_
_entity.id
_entity.type
_entity.pdbx_description
1 polymer ?
#
loop_
_entity_poly.entity_id
_entity_poly.type
_entity_poly.pdbx_seq_one_letter_code
_entity_poly.pdbx_strand_id
1 'polypeptide(L)'
;MSDIMQAAETQDLPIEALVTEFSPSQFEINLRHQSSAITACDQSSMLKRLIKAIALKHGSRATFMAKPFDDQVGNGMHMHLSIVNEKGENIFNNNTPLGSEFLKNAVAGCLNYMKEGMAIFAPNINSYRRFAPGCYAPLSPSWGYENRTTALRIPAGDNESIRMNTG
;
A
#
# COMPACT_ATOMS: atom_id res chain seq x y z
N MET A 1 -1.01 -14.54 -15.98
CA MET A 1 -0.37 -14.49 -14.65
C MET A 1 0.98 -15.19 -14.61
N SER A 2 1.15 -16.39 -15.17
CA SER A 2 2.46 -17.07 -15.22
C SER A 2 3.60 -16.21 -15.78
N ASP A 3 3.38 -15.51 -16.90
CA ASP A 3 4.38 -14.60 -17.49
C ASP A 3 4.78 -13.44 -16.56
N ILE A 4 3.87 -12.97 -15.69
CA ILE A 4 4.20 -11.92 -14.71
C ILE A 4 5.15 -12.49 -13.67
N MET A 5 4.88 -13.69 -13.14
CA MET A 5 5.73 -14.35 -12.15
C MET A 5 7.13 -14.63 -12.72
N GLN A 6 7.20 -15.18 -13.94
CA GLN A 6 8.48 -15.47 -14.60
C GLN A 6 9.31 -14.20 -14.86
N ALA A 7 8.65 -13.14 -15.34
CA ALA A 7 9.34 -11.87 -15.56
C ALA A 7 9.79 -11.21 -14.25
N ALA A 8 9.01 -11.41 -13.17
CA ALA A 8 9.33 -10.86 -11.85
C ALA A 8 10.54 -11.58 -11.25
N GLU A 9 10.60 -12.90 -11.37
CA GLU A 9 11.76 -13.71 -11.00
C GLU A 9 13.00 -13.28 -11.77
N THR A 10 12.88 -13.02 -13.08
CA THR A 10 14.01 -12.53 -13.90
C THR A 10 14.52 -11.14 -13.46
N GLN A 11 13.69 -10.35 -12.80
CA GLN A 11 14.01 -9.00 -12.30
C GLN A 11 14.29 -8.97 -10.79
N ASP A 12 14.38 -10.13 -10.14
CA ASP A 12 14.54 -10.28 -8.70
C ASP A 12 13.47 -9.50 -7.89
N LEU A 13 12.24 -9.41 -8.42
CA LEU A 13 11.14 -8.75 -7.74
C LEU A 13 10.52 -9.68 -6.67
N PRO A 14 10.45 -9.24 -5.40
CA PRO A 14 10.07 -10.12 -4.30
C PRO A 14 8.54 -10.19 -4.17
N ILE A 15 7.86 -10.76 -5.16
CA ILE A 15 6.40 -10.99 -5.09
C ILE A 15 6.10 -11.99 -3.96
N GLU A 16 5.23 -11.57 -3.04
CA GLU A 16 4.76 -12.38 -1.91
C GLU A 16 3.40 -13.03 -2.20
N ALA A 17 2.48 -12.26 -2.79
CA ALA A 17 1.15 -12.74 -3.10
C ALA A 17 0.60 -12.09 -4.37
N LEU A 18 -0.28 -12.83 -5.04
CA LEU A 18 -1.10 -12.34 -6.16
C LEU A 18 -2.54 -12.81 -5.89
N VAL A 19 -3.47 -11.87 -5.83
CA VAL A 19 -4.88 -12.14 -5.53
C VAL A 19 -5.81 -11.41 -6.49
N THR A 20 -7.01 -11.96 -6.68
CA THR A 20 -8.11 -11.27 -7.37
C THR A 20 -8.79 -10.32 -6.40
N GLU A 21 -9.17 -9.14 -6.88
CA GLU A 21 -9.85 -8.12 -6.10
C GLU A 21 -11.34 -8.02 -6.47
N PHE A 22 -12.04 -7.06 -5.85
CA PHE A 22 -13.50 -6.92 -5.92
C PHE A 22 -14.06 -6.70 -7.33
N SER A 23 -13.39 -5.94 -8.19
CA SER A 23 -13.90 -5.65 -9.54
C SER A 23 -13.41 -6.64 -10.60
N PRO A 24 -14.18 -6.83 -11.70
CA PRO A 24 -13.74 -7.65 -12.82
C PRO A 24 -12.36 -7.23 -13.34
N SER A 25 -11.48 -8.22 -13.53
CA SER A 25 -10.11 -8.01 -13.99
C SER A 25 -9.25 -7.12 -13.08
N GLN A 26 -9.65 -6.93 -11.81
CA GLN A 26 -8.84 -6.29 -10.79
C GLN A 26 -8.00 -7.32 -10.05
N PHE A 27 -6.72 -7.03 -9.89
CA PHE A 27 -5.76 -7.91 -9.22
C PHE A 27 -4.86 -7.08 -8.32
N GLU A 28 -4.49 -7.64 -7.17
CA GLU A 28 -3.49 -7.10 -6.26
C GLU A 28 -2.25 -8.00 -6.29
N ILE A 29 -1.08 -7.38 -6.36
CA ILE A 29 0.21 -8.06 -6.23
C ILE A 29 0.99 -7.40 -5.11
N ASN A 30 1.31 -8.18 -4.10
CA ASN A 30 2.04 -7.71 -2.92
C ASN A 30 3.52 -8.03 -3.05
N LEU A 31 4.33 -7.01 -2.76
CA LEU A 31 5.77 -7.15 -2.63
C LEU A 31 6.13 -7.39 -1.17
N ARG A 32 7.10 -8.28 -0.94
CA ARG A 32 7.66 -8.49 0.39
C ARG A 32 8.27 -7.19 0.91
N HIS A 33 8.01 -6.91 2.19
CA HIS A 33 8.57 -5.77 2.91
C HIS A 33 10.10 -5.69 2.76
N GLN A 34 10.62 -4.48 2.56
CA GLN A 34 12.05 -4.19 2.48
C GLN A 34 12.50 -3.33 3.65
N SER A 35 13.72 -3.55 4.13
CA SER A 35 14.34 -2.67 5.14
C SER A 35 14.66 -1.27 4.62
N SER A 36 14.89 -1.15 3.30
CA SER A 36 15.17 0.12 2.63
C SER A 36 13.93 0.66 1.92
N ALA A 37 13.52 1.88 2.29
CA ALA A 37 12.42 2.58 1.63
C ALA A 37 12.72 2.85 0.15
N ILE A 38 13.98 3.14 -0.20
CA ILE A 38 14.38 3.35 -1.60
C ILE A 38 14.22 2.07 -2.41
N THR A 39 14.66 0.94 -1.87
CA THR A 39 14.53 -0.36 -2.53
C THR A 39 13.05 -0.73 -2.73
N ALA A 40 12.19 -0.49 -1.75
CA ALA A 40 10.74 -0.70 -1.89
C ALA A 40 10.13 0.18 -3.02
N CYS A 41 10.53 1.45 -3.09
CA CYS A 41 10.10 2.38 -4.15
C CYS A 41 10.54 1.90 -5.55
N ASP A 42 11.80 1.47 -5.68
CA ASP A 42 12.33 0.95 -6.95
C ASP A 42 11.58 -0.32 -7.38
N GLN A 43 11.42 -1.28 -6.46
CA GLN A 43 10.73 -2.54 -6.74
C GLN A 43 9.25 -2.32 -7.10
N SER A 44 8.54 -1.41 -6.42
CA SER A 44 7.14 -1.08 -6.77
C SER A 44 7.03 -0.44 -8.16
N SER A 45 7.97 0.43 -8.52
CA SER A 45 8.03 1.07 -9.83
C SER A 45 8.36 0.07 -10.95
N MET A 46 9.30 -0.85 -10.68
CA MET A 46 9.66 -1.96 -11.56
C MET A 46 8.47 -2.90 -11.78
N LEU A 47 7.77 -3.30 -10.71
CA LEU A 47 6.59 -4.15 -10.79
C LEU A 47 5.50 -3.53 -11.67
N LYS A 48 5.21 -2.24 -11.49
CA LYS A 48 4.24 -1.51 -12.33
C LYS A 48 4.63 -1.54 -13.81
N ARG A 49 5.91 -1.34 -14.14
CA ARG A 49 6.42 -1.39 -15.51
C ARG A 49 6.32 -2.79 -16.10
N LEU A 50 6.69 -3.80 -15.32
CA LEU A 50 6.62 -5.20 -15.69
C LEU A 50 5.19 -5.61 -16.03
N ILE A 51 4.23 -5.33 -15.14
CA ILE A 51 2.82 -5.67 -15.35
C ILE A 51 2.30 -5.03 -16.64
N LYS A 52 2.63 -3.75 -16.89
CA LYS A 52 2.24 -3.06 -18.13
C LYS A 52 2.86 -3.71 -19.37
N ALA A 53 4.13 -4.09 -19.31
CA ALA A 53 4.83 -4.72 -20.44
C ALA A 53 4.25 -6.11 -20.76
N ILE A 54 4.00 -6.93 -19.74
CA ILE A 54 3.38 -8.24 -19.93
C ILE A 54 1.94 -8.10 -20.42
N ALA A 55 1.14 -7.19 -19.86
CA ALA A 55 -0.21 -6.95 -20.37
C ALA A 55 -0.19 -6.58 -21.87
N LEU A 56 0.72 -5.69 -22.28
CA LEU A 56 0.88 -5.30 -23.69
C LEU A 56 1.31 -6.47 -24.57
N LYS A 57 2.24 -7.32 -24.13
CA LYS A 57 2.67 -8.55 -24.83
C LYS A 57 1.49 -9.48 -25.12
N HIS A 58 0.51 -9.53 -24.22
CA HIS A 58 -0.70 -10.34 -24.34
C HIS A 58 -1.88 -9.59 -24.99
N GLY A 59 -1.63 -8.49 -25.70
CA GLY A 59 -2.67 -7.71 -26.40
C GLY A 59 -3.66 -7.00 -25.46
N SER A 60 -3.33 -6.89 -24.17
CA SER A 60 -4.15 -6.28 -23.13
C SER A 60 -3.53 -4.96 -22.64
N ARG A 61 -4.25 -4.22 -21.78
CA ARG A 61 -3.73 -3.01 -21.12
C ARG A 61 -3.95 -3.08 -19.62
N ALA A 62 -2.87 -2.92 -18.86
CA ALA A 62 -2.96 -2.73 -17.41
C ALA A 62 -3.03 -1.23 -17.06
N THR A 63 -3.96 -0.86 -16.19
CA THR A 63 -4.08 0.51 -15.66
C THR A 63 -3.92 0.52 -14.15
N PHE A 64 -3.27 1.57 -13.65
CA PHE A 64 -3.06 1.85 -12.23
C PHE A 64 -3.71 3.18 -11.84
N MET A 65 -4.65 3.65 -12.67
CA MET A 65 -5.49 4.80 -12.33
C MET A 65 -6.31 4.47 -11.09
N ALA A 66 -6.47 5.43 -10.19
CA ALA A 66 -7.20 5.24 -8.94
C ALA A 66 -8.68 4.92 -9.17
N LYS A 67 -9.29 5.48 -10.22
CA LYS A 67 -10.68 5.22 -10.61
C LYS A 67 -10.79 5.12 -12.13
N PRO A 68 -10.49 3.94 -12.72
CA PRO A 68 -10.47 3.77 -14.17
C PRO A 68 -11.88 3.72 -14.78
N PHE A 69 -12.83 3.13 -14.06
CA PHE A 69 -14.23 3.03 -14.45
C PHE A 69 -15.12 3.64 -13.35
N ASP A 70 -16.20 4.27 -13.76
CA ASP A 70 -17.02 5.10 -12.87
C ASP A 70 -17.88 4.24 -11.93
N ASP A 71 -18.40 3.13 -12.46
CA ASP A 71 -19.33 2.18 -11.85
C ASP A 71 -18.64 1.02 -11.09
N GLN A 72 -17.31 0.92 -11.15
CA GLN A 72 -16.52 -0.16 -10.54
C GLN A 72 -15.68 0.33 -9.36
N VAL A 73 -15.20 -0.55 -8.48
CA VAL A 73 -14.32 -0.11 -7.37
C VAL A 73 -12.99 0.43 -7.91
N GLY A 74 -12.38 1.34 -7.14
CA GLY A 74 -11.11 1.97 -7.50
C GLY A 74 -9.88 1.12 -7.16
N ASN A 75 -8.71 1.54 -7.65
CA ASN A 75 -7.42 0.98 -7.28
C ASN A 75 -6.78 1.84 -6.18
N GLY A 76 -6.29 1.20 -5.12
CA GLY A 76 -5.47 1.82 -4.08
C GLY A 76 -4.03 1.36 -4.15
N MET A 77 -3.16 2.04 -3.41
CA MET A 77 -1.82 1.56 -3.08
C MET A 77 -1.63 1.78 -1.59
N HIS A 78 -1.75 0.71 -0.83
CA HIS A 78 -1.51 0.76 0.61
C HIS A 78 -0.02 0.53 0.88
N MET A 79 0.53 1.28 1.84
CA MET A 79 1.90 1.15 2.28
C MET A 79 1.93 0.71 3.74
N HIS A 80 2.74 -0.30 4.01
CA HIS A 80 3.04 -0.77 5.36
C HIS A 80 4.40 -0.20 5.78
N LEU A 81 4.46 0.52 6.89
CA LEU A 81 5.67 1.19 7.37
C LEU A 81 5.95 0.85 8.84
N SER A 82 7.20 0.50 9.12
CA SER A 82 7.79 0.46 10.46
C SER A 82 9.09 1.27 10.47
N ILE A 83 9.54 1.66 11.66
CA ILE A 83 10.82 2.33 11.83
C ILE A 83 11.72 1.44 12.67
N VAL A 84 12.94 1.24 12.19
CA VAL A 84 13.96 0.42 12.84
C VAL A 84 15.12 1.32 13.24
N ASN A 85 15.61 1.19 14.47
CA ASN A 85 16.75 1.97 14.95
C ASN A 85 18.09 1.39 14.43
N GLU A 86 19.20 2.05 14.78
CA GLU A 86 20.55 1.62 14.39
C GLU A 86 20.95 0.24 14.92
N LYS A 87 20.25 -0.27 15.95
CA LYS A 87 20.46 -1.60 16.51
C LYS A 87 19.65 -2.70 15.82
N GLY A 88 18.83 -2.34 14.83
CA GLY A 88 17.93 -3.28 14.16
C GLY A 88 16.61 -3.53 14.89
N GLU A 89 16.28 -2.71 15.90
CA GLU A 89 15.07 -2.89 16.71
C GLU A 89 13.91 -2.04 16.15
N ASN A 90 12.73 -2.65 16.00
CA ASN A 90 11.51 -1.95 15.61
C ASN A 90 11.04 -1.02 16.73
N ILE A 91 11.18 0.30 16.56
CA ILE A 91 10.85 1.27 17.63
C ILE A 91 9.34 1.43 17.85
N PHE A 92 8.51 0.89 16.96
CA PHE A 92 7.07 0.83 17.18
C PHE A 92 6.66 -0.31 18.10
N ASN A 93 7.54 -1.30 18.32
CA ASN A 93 7.28 -2.41 19.22
C ASN A 93 7.65 -2.03 20.67
N ASN A 94 6.74 -2.29 21.61
CA ASN A 94 6.99 -2.23 23.06
C ASN A 94 6.63 -3.55 23.77
N ASN A 95 6.62 -4.65 23.01
CA ASN A 95 6.17 -5.99 23.42
C ASN A 95 4.68 -6.07 23.81
N THR A 96 3.86 -5.13 23.35
CA THR A 96 2.41 -5.17 23.51
C THR A 96 1.71 -4.98 22.17
N PRO A 97 0.48 -5.52 21.99
CA PRO A 97 -0.30 -5.32 20.76
C PRO A 97 -0.63 -3.85 20.46
N LEU A 98 -0.51 -2.95 21.45
CA LEU A 98 -0.78 -1.53 21.28
C LEU A 98 0.39 -0.76 20.63
N GLY A 99 1.59 -1.35 20.65
CA GLY A 99 2.81 -0.67 20.22
C GLY A 99 3.27 0.43 21.17
N SER A 100 4.41 1.01 20.85
CA SER A 100 5.09 2.04 21.63
C SER A 100 4.44 3.42 21.52
N GLU A 101 4.88 4.35 22.35
CA GLU A 101 4.48 5.75 22.21
C GLU A 101 5.01 6.39 20.92
N PHE A 102 6.16 5.92 20.40
CA PHE A 102 6.68 6.35 19.10
C PHE A 102 5.73 6.02 17.95
N LEU A 103 5.04 4.87 18.01
CA LEU A 103 4.03 4.52 17.00
C LEU A 103 2.90 5.56 16.98
N LYS A 104 2.38 5.93 18.15
CA LYS A 104 1.29 6.92 18.26
C LYS A 104 1.74 8.31 17.80
N ASN A 105 2.97 8.70 18.13
CA ASN A 105 3.54 9.96 17.67
C ASN A 105 3.71 9.99 16.14
N ALA A 106 4.15 8.88 15.54
CA ALA A 106 4.24 8.75 14.09
C ALA A 106 2.85 8.87 13.42
N VAL A 107 1.85 8.17 13.97
CA VAL A 107 0.45 8.27 13.51
C VAL A 107 -0.06 9.71 13.62
N ALA A 108 0.14 10.37 14.76
CA ALA A 108 -0.28 11.75 14.97
C ALA A 108 0.37 12.71 13.97
N GLY A 109 1.66 12.54 13.69
CA GLY A 109 2.37 13.31 12.67
C GLY A 109 1.78 13.10 11.28
N CYS A 110 1.52 11.85 10.88
CA CYS A 110 0.92 11.54 9.59
C CYS A 110 -0.49 12.12 9.45
N LEU A 111 -1.32 12.08 10.50
CA LEU A 111 -2.66 12.68 10.49
C LEU A 111 -2.58 14.21 10.37
N ASN A 112 -1.65 14.84 11.09
CA ASN A 112 -1.49 16.30 11.07
C ASN A 112 -1.14 16.85 9.69
N TYR A 113 -0.33 16.12 8.91
CA TYR A 113 0.10 16.53 7.57
C TYR A 113 -0.64 15.82 6.43
N MET A 114 -1.70 15.05 6.74
CA MET A 114 -2.37 14.21 5.75
C MET A 114 -2.95 15.06 4.61
N LYS A 115 -3.57 16.19 4.95
CA LYS A 115 -4.21 17.09 3.98
C LYS A 115 -3.21 17.59 2.94
N GLU A 116 -2.06 18.06 3.39
CA GLU A 116 -0.96 18.53 2.54
C GLU A 116 -0.32 17.37 1.78
N GLY A 117 -0.15 16.22 2.45
CA GLY A 117 0.41 14.99 1.87
C GLY A 117 -0.40 14.42 0.71
N MET A 118 -1.70 14.72 0.62
CA MET A 118 -2.53 14.31 -0.52
C MET A 118 -1.99 14.82 -1.86
N ALA A 119 -1.27 15.94 -1.89
CA ALA A 119 -0.62 16.44 -3.11
C ALA A 119 0.43 15.45 -3.66
N ILE A 120 1.00 14.60 -2.81
CA ILE A 120 2.00 13.58 -3.17
C ILE A 120 1.32 12.23 -3.40
N PHE A 121 0.43 11.81 -2.49
CA PHE A 121 -0.16 10.46 -2.51
C PHE A 121 -1.39 10.34 -3.43
N ALA A 122 -2.08 11.45 -3.72
CA ALA A 122 -3.22 11.52 -4.62
C ALA A 122 -3.07 12.70 -5.60
N PRO A 123 -2.01 12.71 -6.44
CA PRO A 123 -1.59 13.92 -7.16
C PRO A 123 -2.49 14.27 -8.36
N ASN A 124 -3.44 13.41 -8.73
CA ASN A 124 -4.25 13.55 -9.94
C ASN A 124 -5.73 13.71 -9.61
N ILE A 125 -6.47 14.45 -10.45
CA ILE A 125 -7.93 14.59 -10.30
C ILE A 125 -8.65 13.22 -10.27
N ASN A 126 -8.11 12.22 -10.98
CA ASN A 126 -8.63 10.86 -10.97
C ASN A 126 -8.54 10.20 -9.58
N SER A 127 -7.51 10.54 -8.78
CA SER A 127 -7.35 10.03 -7.42
C SER A 127 -8.51 10.45 -6.53
N TYR A 128 -8.99 11.69 -6.66
CA TYR A 128 -10.09 12.21 -5.86
C TYR A 128 -11.44 11.55 -6.16
N ARG A 129 -11.59 10.97 -7.36
CA ARG A 129 -12.80 10.18 -7.72
C ARG A 129 -12.90 8.87 -6.95
N ARG A 130 -11.81 8.38 -6.34
CA ARG A 130 -11.83 7.19 -5.46
C ARG A 130 -12.34 7.54 -4.05
N PHE A 131 -12.15 8.77 -3.58
CA PHE A 131 -12.61 9.21 -2.26
C PHE A 131 -14.10 9.58 -2.30
N ALA A 132 -14.94 8.56 -2.47
CA ALA A 132 -16.38 8.67 -2.42
C ALA A 132 -16.99 7.64 -1.45
N PRO A 133 -18.16 7.92 -0.85
CA PRO A 133 -18.87 6.95 -0.03
C PRO A 133 -19.07 5.61 -0.77
N GLY A 134 -18.86 4.49 -0.07
CA GLY A 134 -19.03 3.15 -0.63
C GLY A 134 -17.86 2.64 -1.50
N CYS A 135 -16.80 3.41 -1.70
CA CYS A 135 -15.64 3.00 -2.54
C CYS A 135 -14.49 2.35 -1.76
N TYR A 136 -14.74 1.91 -0.51
CA TYR A 136 -13.74 1.30 0.38
C TYR A 136 -12.44 2.13 0.55
N ALA A 137 -12.57 3.46 0.44
CA ALA A 137 -11.50 4.42 0.64
C ALA A 137 -11.83 5.33 1.83
N PRO A 138 -10.91 5.53 2.78
CA PRO A 138 -11.09 6.44 3.90
C PRO A 138 -11.30 7.89 3.42
N LEU A 139 -12.31 8.56 3.97
CA LEU A 139 -12.71 9.92 3.56
C LEU A 139 -12.24 11.02 4.52
N SER A 140 -11.69 10.64 5.66
CA SER A 140 -11.27 11.55 6.72
C SER A 140 -9.92 11.11 7.30
N PRO A 141 -9.08 12.04 7.77
CA PRO A 141 -7.91 11.70 8.57
C PRO A 141 -8.34 11.01 9.86
N SER A 142 -8.25 9.68 9.88
CA SER A 142 -8.66 8.85 11.00
C SER A 142 -7.69 7.69 11.14
N TRP A 143 -7.61 7.13 12.35
CA TRP A 143 -6.79 5.95 12.60
C TRP A 143 -7.45 4.98 13.58
N GLY A 144 -7.03 3.73 13.56
CA GLY A 144 -7.48 2.72 14.51
C GLY A 144 -6.70 1.41 14.44
N TYR A 145 -6.81 0.60 15.50
CA TYR A 145 -6.33 -0.78 15.51
C TYR A 145 -7.32 -1.66 14.76
N GLU A 146 -6.82 -2.48 13.83
CA GLU A 146 -7.62 -3.42 13.03
C GLU A 146 -8.80 -2.83 12.23
N ASN A 147 -8.95 -1.50 12.21
CA ASN A 147 -10.04 -0.85 11.52
C ASN A 147 -9.66 -0.57 10.05
N ARG A 148 -10.33 -1.26 9.12
CA ARG A 148 -10.10 -1.10 7.67
C ARG A 148 -10.79 0.13 7.06
N THR A 149 -11.57 0.88 7.84
CA THR A 149 -12.26 2.08 7.35
C THR A 149 -11.49 3.38 7.65
N THR A 150 -10.34 3.28 8.30
CA THR A 150 -9.53 4.44 8.70
C THR A 150 -8.39 4.71 7.73
N ALA A 151 -7.98 5.98 7.63
CA ALA A 151 -6.89 6.39 6.75
C ALA A 151 -5.54 5.81 7.16
N LEU A 152 -5.33 5.60 8.46
CA LEU A 152 -4.20 4.86 9.00
C LEU A 152 -4.72 3.70 9.86
N ARG A 153 -4.07 2.55 9.76
CA ARG A 153 -4.44 1.35 10.51
C ARG A 153 -3.21 0.76 11.17
N ILE A 154 -3.35 0.28 12.40
CA ILE A 154 -2.35 -0.58 13.04
C ILE A 154 -2.85 -2.02 12.93
N PRO A 155 -2.25 -2.85 12.05
CA PRO A 155 -2.66 -4.23 11.91
C PRO A 155 -2.30 -5.07 13.15
N ALA A 156 -3.14 -6.05 13.47
CA ALA A 156 -2.81 -7.10 14.41
C ALA A 156 -1.75 -8.03 13.81
N GLY A 157 -0.95 -8.62 14.69
CA GLY A 157 0.13 -9.53 14.34
C GLY A 157 1.07 -9.71 15.52
N ASP A 158 2.17 -10.41 15.29
CA ASP A 158 3.22 -10.56 16.29
C ASP A 158 3.83 -9.20 16.63
N ASN A 159 4.30 -9.06 17.88
CA ASN A 159 4.90 -7.82 18.38
C ASN A 159 6.03 -7.29 17.47
N GLU A 160 6.85 -8.18 16.91
CA GLU A 160 7.93 -7.83 15.98
C GLU A 160 7.43 -7.20 14.67
N SER A 161 6.18 -7.52 14.28
CA SER A 161 5.56 -7.07 13.03
C SER A 161 4.77 -5.77 13.16
N ILE A 162 4.78 -5.13 14.34
CA ILE A 162 4.04 -3.89 14.60
C ILE A 162 4.45 -2.81 13.59
N ARG A 163 3.45 -2.25 12.92
CA ARG A 163 3.62 -1.30 11.82
C ARG A 163 2.35 -0.48 11.63
N MET A 164 2.49 0.63 10.92
CA MET A 164 1.39 1.42 10.41
C MET A 164 1.07 1.01 8.97
N ASN A 165 -0.20 1.01 8.61
CA ASN A 165 -0.69 0.77 7.26
C ASN A 165 -1.55 1.97 6.80
N THR A 166 -1.38 2.45 5.58
CA THR A 166 -2.28 3.42 4.95
C THR A 166 -3.52 2.74 4.35
N GLY A 167 -4.72 3.27 4.62
CA GLY A 167 -5.98 2.79 4.03
C GLY A 167 -6.36 3.43 2.70
#